data_AF-A0AAD7V8S9-F1
#
_entry.id   AF-A0AAD7V8S9-F1
#
_cell.length_a   1.000
_cell.length_b   1.000
_cell.length_c   1.000
_cell.angle_alpha   90.00
_cell.angle_beta   90.00
_cell.angle_gamma   90.00
#
_symmetry.space_group_name_H-M   'P 1'
#
loop_
_entity.id
_entity.type
_entity.pdbx_description
1 polymer ?
#
loop_
_entity_poly.entity_id
_entity_poly.type
_entity_poly.pdbx_seq_one_letter_code
_entity_poly.pdbx_strand_id
1 'polypeptide(L)'
;MDLSASSKSVDDPQQVREGFRKGLRVFDALYHFPKPVIARVNGPALGGGVGLIFTTDFRVIAEEETYVALTEVKRGIIPAIISQYLVPELGRQRAREWMLTGRRVPAREAAAY
;
A
#
# COMPACT_ATOMS: atom_id res chain seq x y z
N MET A 1 -3.45 -3.12 -8.37
CA MET A 1 -2.52 -4.18 -8.83
C MET A 1 -3.35 -5.44 -8.99
N ASP A 2 -3.42 -5.99 -10.20
CA ASP A 2 -4.13 -7.24 -10.44
C ASP A 2 -3.24 -8.44 -10.08
N LEU A 3 -3.52 -9.03 -8.93
CA LEU A 3 -2.79 -10.20 -8.43
C LEU A 3 -3.19 -11.49 -9.13
N SER A 4 -4.33 -11.52 -9.84
CA SER A 4 -4.78 -12.71 -10.58
C SER A 4 -3.93 -12.95 -11.85
N ALA A 5 -3.33 -11.89 -12.39
CA ALA A 5 -2.46 -11.95 -13.56
C ALA A 5 -0.99 -12.32 -13.24
N SER A 6 -0.61 -12.44 -11.97
CA SER A 6 0.80 -12.52 -11.54
C SER A 6 1.43 -13.93 -11.63
N SER A 7 0.71 -14.96 -12.09
CA SER A 7 1.20 -16.34 -12.10
C SER A 7 2.12 -16.71 -13.27
N LYS A 8 2.26 -15.85 -14.29
CA LYS A 8 2.98 -16.19 -15.53
C LYS A 8 4.39 -15.55 -15.67
N SER A 9 4.83 -14.69 -14.74
CA SER A 9 5.98 -13.79 -14.97
C SER A 9 7.08 -13.83 -13.91
N VAL A 10 7.25 -14.94 -13.18
CA VAL A 10 8.19 -15.01 -12.04
C VAL A 10 9.56 -15.60 -12.43
N ASP A 11 9.69 -16.22 -13.60
CA ASP A 11 10.89 -16.97 -13.98
C ASP A 11 12.03 -16.11 -14.56
N ASP A 12 11.75 -14.87 -14.99
CA ASP A 12 12.76 -13.92 -15.46
C ASP A 12 13.00 -12.78 -14.44
N PRO A 13 14.16 -12.76 -13.74
CA PRO A 13 14.52 -11.71 -12.81
C PRO A 13 14.50 -10.30 -13.41
N GLN A 14 14.79 -10.13 -14.70
CA GLN A 14 14.79 -8.81 -15.34
C GLN A 14 13.35 -8.29 -15.51
N GLN A 15 12.44 -9.15 -15.96
CA GLN A 15 11.02 -8.82 -16.07
C GLN A 15 10.42 -8.47 -14.70
N VAL A 16 10.74 -9.25 -13.67
CA VAL A 16 10.33 -8.97 -12.28
C VAL A 16 10.82 -7.58 -11.87
N ARG A 17 12.11 -7.27 -12.07
CA ARG A 17 12.71 -5.99 -11.69
C ARG A 17 12.07 -4.80 -12.41
N GLU A 18 11.78 -4.92 -13.70
CA GLU A 18 11.11 -3.85 -14.44
C GLU A 18 9.65 -3.68 -13.99
N GLY A 19 8.95 -4.77 -13.63
CA GLY A 19 7.63 -4.71 -13.00
C GLY A 19 7.65 -3.90 -11.70
N PHE A 20 8.61 -4.19 -10.82
CA PHE A 20 8.83 -3.40 -9.59
C PHE A 20 9.12 -1.93 -9.90
N ARG A 21 9.99 -1.65 -10.88
CA ARG A 21 10.36 -0.27 -11.24
C ARG A 21 9.17 0.53 -11.77
N LYS A 22 8.33 -0.09 -12.59
CA LYS A 22 7.08 0.54 -13.08
C LYS A 22 6.11 0.83 -11.95
N GLY A 23 5.94 -0.12 -11.03
CA GLY A 23 5.11 0.08 -9.83
C GLY A 23 5.61 1.26 -9.01
N LEU A 24 6.90 1.27 -8.66
CA LEU A 24 7.53 2.33 -7.86
C LEU A 24 7.35 3.73 -8.45
N ARG A 25 7.50 3.89 -9.77
CA ARG A 25 7.34 5.20 -10.43
C ARG A 25 6.00 5.87 -10.14
N VAL A 26 4.91 5.11 -10.02
CA VAL A 26 3.59 5.69 -9.74
C VAL A 26 3.53 6.23 -8.31
N PHE A 27 4.03 5.45 -7.34
CA PHE A 27 4.07 5.87 -5.94
C PHE A 27 5.04 7.03 -5.73
N ASP A 28 6.23 6.97 -6.32
CA ASP A 28 7.23 8.05 -6.23
C ASP A 28 6.74 9.36 -6.83
N ALA A 29 5.97 9.31 -7.92
CA ALA A 29 5.40 10.50 -8.54
C ALA A 29 4.40 11.21 -7.63
N LEU A 30 3.63 10.45 -6.83
CA LEU A 30 2.72 11.01 -5.83
C LEU A 30 3.47 11.47 -4.59
N TYR A 31 4.39 10.66 -4.08
CA TYR A 31 5.14 10.94 -2.86
C TYR A 31 6.02 12.20 -2.97
N HIS A 32 6.57 12.48 -4.15
CA HIS A 32 7.39 13.66 -4.42
C HIS A 32 6.62 14.75 -5.18
N PHE A 33 5.29 14.71 -5.19
CA PHE A 33 4.49 15.68 -5.92
C PHE A 33 4.69 17.09 -5.33
N PRO A 34 4.90 18.14 -6.15
CA PRO A 34 5.29 19.47 -5.65
C PRO A 34 4.14 20.27 -5.01
N LYS A 35 2.95 19.66 -4.85
CA LYS A 35 1.77 20.31 -4.27
C LYS A 35 1.12 19.35 -3.28
N PRO A 36 0.34 19.85 -2.31
CA PRO A 36 -0.42 19.00 -1.41
C PRO A 36 -1.35 18.05 -2.17
N VAL A 37 -1.28 16.77 -1.83
CA VAL A 37 -2.13 15.68 -2.34
C VAL A 37 -3.05 15.21 -1.23
N ILE A 38 -4.35 15.16 -1.52
CA ILE A 38 -5.38 14.71 -0.57
C ILE A 38 -6.03 13.44 -1.12
N ALA A 39 -5.90 12.34 -0.39
CA ALA A 39 -6.64 11.10 -0.65
C ALA A 39 -8.00 11.14 0.05
N ARG A 40 -9.09 11.04 -0.72
CA ARG A 40 -10.42 10.74 -0.19
C ARG A 40 -10.69 9.24 -0.32
N VAL A 41 -10.75 8.53 0.80
CA VAL A 41 -10.90 7.08 0.85
C VAL A 41 -12.36 6.71 1.06
N ASN A 42 -13.02 6.23 0.00
CA ASN A 42 -14.42 5.80 0.00
C ASN A 42 -14.48 4.27 -0.04
N GLY A 43 -14.34 3.63 1.12
CA GLY A 43 -14.35 2.17 1.25
C GLY A 43 -12.95 1.53 1.36
N PRO A 44 -12.85 0.19 1.25
CA PRO A 44 -11.65 -0.54 1.63
C PRO A 44 -10.41 -0.20 0.78
N ALA A 45 -9.28 0.09 1.45
CA ALA A 45 -7.97 0.28 0.81
C ALA A 45 -7.09 -0.97 1.00
N LEU A 46 -6.75 -1.65 -0.10
CA LEU A 46 -6.07 -2.95 -0.05
C LEU A 46 -4.77 -2.95 -0.86
N GLY A 47 -3.73 -3.56 -0.29
CA GLY A 47 -2.42 -3.73 -0.93
C GLY A 47 -1.87 -2.43 -1.53
N GLY A 48 -1.73 -2.38 -2.86
CA GLY A 48 -1.33 -1.16 -3.57
C GLY A 48 -2.19 0.08 -3.29
N GLY A 49 -3.48 -0.09 -2.94
CA GLY A 49 -4.33 1.02 -2.47
C GLY A 49 -3.87 1.60 -1.14
N VAL A 50 -3.33 0.77 -0.24
CA VAL A 50 -2.64 1.22 0.97
C VAL A 50 -1.41 2.04 0.59
N GLY A 51 -0.59 1.53 -0.33
CA GLY A 51 0.56 2.30 -0.84
C GLY A 51 0.15 3.69 -1.37
N LEU A 52 -0.96 3.78 -2.11
CA LEU A 52 -1.40 5.04 -2.70
C LEU A 52 -1.79 6.06 -1.62
N ILE A 53 -2.56 5.66 -0.62
CA ILE A 53 -2.98 6.58 0.45
C ILE A 53 -1.80 6.99 1.35
N PHE A 54 -0.80 6.12 1.53
CA PHE A 54 0.43 6.43 2.28
C PHE A 54 1.42 7.28 1.47
N THR A 55 1.16 7.52 0.17
CA THR A 55 1.94 8.48 -0.63
C THR A 55 1.36 9.90 -0.67
N THR A 56 0.22 10.14 -0.01
CA THR A 56 -0.45 11.45 0.01
C THR A 56 -0.22 12.18 1.32
N ASP A 57 -0.24 13.51 1.30
CA ASP A 57 -0.05 14.35 2.50
C ASP A 57 -1.21 14.26 3.48
N PHE A 58 -2.44 14.16 2.98
CA PHE A 58 -3.64 14.07 3.81
C PHE A 58 -4.54 12.92 3.36
N ARG A 59 -5.10 12.20 4.34
CA ARG A 59 -6.07 11.14 4.11
C ARG A 59 -7.38 11.49 4.80
N VAL A 60 -8.46 11.54 4.03
CA VAL A 60 -9.82 11.75 4.52
C VAL A 60 -10.61 10.47 4.32
N ILE A 61 -11.02 9.86 5.42
CA ILE A 61 -11.91 8.70 5.40
C ILE A 61 -13.34 9.20 5.20
N ALA A 62 -14.01 8.70 4.16
CA ALA A 62 -15.37 9.13 3.83
C ALA A 62 -16.47 8.24 4.41
N GLU A 63 -16.16 6.99 4.75
CA GLU A 63 -17.13 5.98 5.21
C GLU A 63 -16.62 5.29 6.48
N GLU A 64 -17.49 5.04 7.46
CA GLU A 64 -17.14 4.46 8.76
C GLU A 64 -16.64 3.01 8.65
N GLU A 65 -17.19 2.26 7.70
CA GLU A 65 -16.85 0.87 7.40
C GLU A 65 -15.52 0.74 6.62
N THR A 66 -14.88 1.86 6.28
CA THR A 66 -13.57 1.85 5.62
C THR A 66 -12.55 1.09 6.47
N TYR A 67 -11.73 0.29 5.80
CA TYR A 67 -10.59 -0.37 6.43
C TYR A 67 -9.41 -0.47 5.48
N VAL A 68 -8.23 -0.59 6.07
CA VAL A 68 -6.96 -0.76 5.37
C VAL A 68 -6.47 -2.20 5.59
N ALA A 69 -5.92 -2.86 4.58
CA ALA A 69 -5.29 -4.18 4.77
C ALA A 69 -4.23 -4.51 3.70
N LEU A 70 -3.12 -5.10 4.14
CA LEU A 70 -2.06 -5.66 3.30
C LEU A 70 -2.25 -7.17 3.16
N THR A 71 -3.19 -7.57 2.30
CA THR A 71 -3.64 -8.97 2.17
C THR A 71 -2.71 -9.84 1.32
N GLU A 72 -1.66 -9.26 0.73
CA GLU A 72 -0.64 -9.94 -0.07
C GLU A 72 0.00 -11.11 0.68
N VAL A 73 0.23 -10.94 1.99
CA VAL A 73 0.84 -11.98 2.84
C VAL A 73 0.00 -13.26 2.88
N LYS A 74 -1.32 -13.15 2.73
CA LYS A 74 -2.25 -14.30 2.66
C LYS A 74 -2.10 -15.11 1.37
N ARG A 75 -1.37 -14.57 0.39
CA ARG A 75 -1.02 -15.21 -0.89
C ARG A 75 0.48 -15.51 -1.00
N GLY A 76 1.23 -15.41 0.11
CA GLY A 76 2.68 -15.64 0.10
C GLY A 76 3.50 -14.50 -0.52
N ILE A 77 2.90 -13.32 -0.70
CA ILE A 77 3.55 -12.15 -1.31
C ILE A 77 3.85 -11.12 -0.23
N ILE A 78 5.05 -10.53 -0.27
CA ILE A 78 5.41 -9.42 0.62
C ILE A 78 5.02 -8.07 0.00
N PRO A 79 4.52 -7.10 0.79
CA PRO A 79 4.16 -5.76 0.30
C PRO A 79 5.41 -4.86 0.13
N ALA A 80 6.35 -5.30 -0.71
CA ALA A 80 7.67 -4.68 -0.83
C ALA A 80 7.63 -3.20 -1.25
N ILE A 81 6.86 -2.85 -2.28
CA ILE A 81 6.72 -1.46 -2.74
C ILE A 81 6.05 -0.60 -1.66
N ILE A 82 4.93 -1.08 -1.11
CA ILE A 82 4.11 -0.33 -0.15
C ILE A 82 4.90 -0.04 1.14
N SER A 83 5.74 -0.98 1.58
CA SER A 83 6.54 -0.84 2.80
C SER A 83 7.44 0.40 2.81
N GLN A 84 7.85 0.89 1.64
CA GLN A 84 8.73 2.06 1.53
C GLN A 84 8.07 3.36 2.01
N TYR A 85 6.75 3.46 1.83
CA TYR A 85 5.97 4.65 2.18
C TYR A 85 5.28 4.50 3.54
N LEU A 86 4.86 3.28 3.90
CA LEU A 86 4.15 3.02 5.16
C LEU A 86 5.09 2.90 6.38
N VAL A 87 6.30 2.33 6.25
CA VAL A 87 7.21 2.15 7.39
C VAL A 87 7.68 3.47 8.01
N PRO A 88 8.06 4.50 7.24
CA PRO A 88 8.46 5.79 7.81
C PRO A 88 7.37 6.45 8.64
N GLU A 89 6.11 6.28 8.26
CA GLU A 89 4.96 6.92 8.89
C GLU A 89 4.45 6.13 10.12
N LEU A 90 4.25 4.82 10.01
CA LEU A 90 3.73 3.98 11.10
C LEU A 90 4.79 3.53 12.11
N GLY A 91 6.07 3.63 11.73
CA GLY A 91 7.16 2.99 12.45
C GLY A 91 7.20 1.47 12.29
N ARG A 92 8.34 0.88 12.67
CA ARG A 92 8.67 -0.52 12.36
C ARG A 92 7.73 -1.55 12.99
N GLN A 93 7.33 -1.36 14.24
CA GLN A 93 6.49 -2.32 14.98
C GLN A 93 5.11 -2.47 14.33
N ARG A 94 4.41 -1.35 14.16
CA ARG A 94 3.06 -1.32 13.59
C ARG A 94 3.06 -1.75 12.12
N ALA A 95 4.02 -1.26 11.34
CA ALA A 95 4.16 -1.67 9.95
C ALA A 95 4.34 -3.19 9.82
N ARG A 96 5.18 -3.81 10.67
CA ARG A 96 5.34 -5.29 10.69
C ARG A 96 4.03 -5.98 11.06
N GLU A 97 3.32 -5.51 12.06
CA GLU A 97 2.02 -6.07 12.45
C GLU A 97 1.05 -6.08 11.25
N TRP A 98 0.90 -4.93 10.57
CA TRP A 98 0.00 -4.81 9.41
C TRP A 98 0.43 -5.73 8.25
N MET A 99 1.74 -5.74 7.93
CA MET A 99 2.29 -6.51 6.82
C MET A 99 2.30 -8.03 7.07
N LEU A 100 2.54 -8.47 8.31
CA LEU A 100 2.66 -9.89 8.64
C LEU A 100 1.32 -10.55 8.94
N THR A 101 0.35 -9.79 9.48
CA THR A 101 -0.99 -10.34 9.77
C THR A 101 -1.93 -10.22 8.58
N GLY A 102 -1.77 -9.18 7.76
CA GLY A 102 -2.73 -8.83 6.71
C GLY A 102 -4.16 -8.64 7.24
N ARG A 103 -4.29 -8.26 8.52
CA ARG A 103 -5.60 -8.04 9.15
C ARG A 103 -6.28 -6.80 8.57
N ARG A 104 -7.60 -6.70 8.80
CA ARG A 104 -8.32 -5.45 8.57
C ARG A 104 -7.96 -4.48 9.68
N VAL A 105 -7.54 -3.28 9.29
CA VAL A 105 -7.30 -2.15 10.18
C VAL A 105 -8.46 -1.18 9.99
N PRO A 106 -9.34 -1.01 10.99
CA PRO A 106 -10.46 -0.08 10.90
C PRO A 106 -9.97 1.36 10.67
N ALA A 107 -10.76 2.16 9.96
CA ALA A 107 -10.40 3.54 9.64
C ALA A 107 -10.03 4.37 10.89
N ARG A 108 -10.71 4.14 12.02
CA ARG A 108 -10.41 4.81 13.29
C ARG A 108 -9.01 4.52 13.82
N GLU A 109 -8.53 3.29 13.66
CA GLU A 109 -7.15 2.94 14.02
C GLU A 109 -6.17 3.53 13.00
N ALA A 110 -6.49 3.46 11.71
CA ALA A 110 -5.65 3.98 10.65
C ALA A 110 -5.49 5.51 10.72
N ALA A 111 -6.54 6.25 11.11
CA ALA A 111 -6.53 7.71 11.23
C ALA A 111 -5.76 8.24 12.45
N ALA A 112 -5.33 7.36 13.36
CA ALA A 112 -4.47 7.74 14.48
C ALA A 112 -3.00 7.96 14.04
N TYR A 113 -2.69 7.78 12.75
CA TYR A 113 -1.37 7.87 12.15
C TYR A 113 -1.42 8.61 10.80
#